data_AF-A0A1Q3E629-F1
#
_entry.id   AF-A0A1Q3E629-F1
#
_cell.length_a   1.000
_cell.length_b   1.000
_cell.length_c   1.000
_cell.angle_alpha   90.00
_cell.angle_beta   90.00
_cell.angle_gamma   90.00
#
_symmetry.space_group_name_H-M   'P 1'
#
loop_
_entity.id
_entity.type
_entity.pdbx_description
1 polymer ?
#
loop_
_entity_poly.entity_id
_entity_poly.type
_entity_poly.pdbx_seq_one_letter_code
_entity_poly.pdbx_strand_id
1 'polypeptide(L)'
;MCIVFWTLDHPDYSLIICNTRPIQITSFPGSTSSTDKYYRTSSNVQLIEGEESKELYPRDAQYAGFNMLLLAPVSTASTELRYDASFVTNAGAGGAISSRPLSAIEKAGGGFSNGIDGKGGSEWPKVQHGMQEFQAALQSQSLDALTEAEFTNRLFELLTWKCPAPVTTRSELRNTVEVAPIPITLESTKFYGTRLSTVVLIRRDGHVSFIERDIWKEVNGMVERMPASSERKFNFKLHIVT
;
A
#
# COMPACT_ATOMS: atom_id res chain seq x y z
N MET A 1 -3.56 1.83 -11.43
CA MET A 1 -3.91 0.70 -10.54
C MET A 1 -2.85 0.64 -9.45
N CYS A 2 -3.25 0.71 -8.19
CA CYS A 2 -2.33 0.69 -7.05
C CYS A 2 -1.82 -0.74 -6.79
N ILE A 3 -0.73 -0.87 -6.06
CA ILE A 3 -0.25 -2.13 -5.49
C ILE A 3 0.23 -1.89 -4.07
N VAL A 4 0.00 -2.86 -3.19
CA VAL A 4 0.38 -2.82 -1.78
C VAL A 4 1.05 -4.14 -1.45
N PHE A 5 2.14 -4.09 -0.69
CA PHE A 5 2.76 -5.24 -0.03
C PHE A 5 2.86 -4.97 1.48
N TRP A 6 2.77 -6.02 2.29
CA TRP A 6 2.84 -5.89 3.74
C TRP A 6 3.39 -7.14 4.42
N THR A 7 3.86 -7.00 5.66
CA THR A 7 4.09 -8.12 6.59
C THR A 7 3.76 -7.71 8.02
N LEU A 8 3.33 -8.69 8.82
CA LEU A 8 3.04 -8.59 10.25
C LEU A 8 3.95 -9.49 11.10
N ASP A 9 4.69 -10.41 10.47
CA ASP A 9 5.48 -11.44 11.15
C ASP A 9 7.00 -11.14 11.14
N HIS A 10 7.39 -9.89 10.90
CA HIS A 10 8.81 -9.51 10.98
C HIS A 10 9.28 -9.46 12.44
N PRO A 11 10.51 -9.88 12.78
CA PRO A 11 11.02 -9.84 14.16
C PRO A 11 11.03 -8.42 14.75
N ASP A 12 11.58 -7.43 14.05
CA ASP A 12 11.72 -6.06 14.57
C ASP A 12 10.49 -5.14 14.35
N TYR A 13 9.67 -5.44 13.34
CA TYR A 13 8.58 -4.58 12.91
C TYR A 13 7.24 -5.26 13.17
N SER A 14 6.32 -4.52 13.78
CA SER A 14 4.93 -4.93 13.98
C SER A 14 4.10 -4.80 12.72
N LEU A 15 4.50 -3.90 11.82
CA LEU A 15 3.89 -3.70 10.51
C LEU A 15 4.92 -3.10 9.55
N ILE A 16 5.02 -3.69 8.36
CA ILE A 16 5.68 -3.09 7.20
C ILE A 16 4.61 -2.95 6.11
N ILE A 17 4.52 -1.78 5.48
CA ILE A 17 3.71 -1.56 4.29
C ILE A 17 4.55 -0.85 3.25
N CYS A 18 4.48 -1.27 1.99
CA CYS A 18 4.95 -0.48 0.87
C CYS A 18 3.93 -0.48 -0.27
N ASN A 19 3.71 0.69 -0.90
CA ASN A 19 2.67 0.81 -1.92
C ASN A 19 2.97 1.91 -2.95
N THR A 20 2.39 1.77 -4.14
CA THR A 20 2.37 2.83 -5.16
C THR A 20 0.99 3.49 -5.26
N ARG A 21 0.96 4.77 -5.64
CA ARG A 21 -0.26 5.55 -5.90
C ARG A 21 -0.21 6.16 -7.29
N PRO A 22 -0.64 5.41 -8.33
CA PRO A 22 -0.77 5.96 -9.67
C PRO A 22 -2.08 6.73 -9.83
N ILE A 23 -1.92 8.01 -10.15
CA ILE A 23 -3.00 8.98 -10.31
C ILE A 23 -2.73 9.84 -11.55
N GLN A 24 -3.65 10.76 -11.85
CA GLN A 24 -3.33 11.84 -12.77
C GLN A 24 -2.20 12.70 -12.16
N ILE A 25 -1.11 12.85 -12.89
CA ILE A 25 0.01 13.70 -12.52
C ILE A 25 -0.45 15.14 -12.73
N THR A 26 -0.35 15.94 -11.68
CA THR A 26 -0.76 17.34 -11.67
C THR A 26 0.26 18.18 -10.92
N SER A 27 0.36 19.44 -11.29
CA SER A 27 1.05 20.48 -10.53
C SER A 27 0.27 20.80 -9.25
N PHE A 28 0.54 20.09 -8.15
CA PHE A 28 0.08 20.53 -6.83
C PHE A 28 1.11 21.48 -6.20
N PRO A 29 0.73 22.72 -5.87
CA PRO A 29 1.55 23.58 -5.02
C PRO A 29 1.41 23.08 -3.58
N GLY A 30 2.31 22.20 -3.13
CA GLY A 30 2.57 21.91 -1.71
C GLY A 30 1.35 21.69 -0.79
N SER A 31 0.18 21.31 -1.30
CA SER A 31 -1.00 21.20 -0.47
C SER A 31 -0.89 19.92 0.34
N THR A 32 -0.79 20.11 1.66
CA THR A 32 -1.10 19.12 2.67
C THR A 32 -2.16 18.16 2.16
N SER A 33 -1.84 16.86 2.13
CA SER A 33 -2.85 15.83 2.02
C SER A 33 -3.94 16.15 3.05
N SER A 34 -5.14 16.51 2.62
CA SER A 34 -6.27 16.58 3.54
C SER A 34 -6.61 15.14 3.92
N THR A 35 -5.92 14.62 4.93
CA THR A 35 -6.44 13.57 5.80
C THR A 35 -7.54 14.19 6.64
N ASP A 36 -8.63 14.61 5.99
CA ASP A 36 -9.82 15.04 6.70
C ASP A 36 -10.62 13.80 7.08
N LYS A 37 -10.50 13.49 8.38
CA LYS A 37 -11.53 12.97 9.27
C LYS A 37 -12.21 11.65 8.88
N TYR A 38 -11.59 10.54 9.29
CA TYR A 38 -12.31 9.41 9.91
C TYR A 38 -11.40 8.71 10.94
N TYR A 39 -11.08 9.40 12.03
CA TYR A 39 -10.61 8.73 13.25
C TYR A 39 -11.81 8.55 14.16
N ARG A 40 -12.39 7.35 14.17
CA ARG A 40 -13.34 6.95 15.22
C ARG A 40 -12.50 6.32 16.33
N THR A 41 -12.27 7.05 17.41
CA THR A 41 -11.76 6.47 18.66
C THR A 41 -12.88 5.62 19.26
N SER A 42 -12.93 4.34 18.91
CA SER A 42 -13.72 3.37 19.66
C SER A 42 -12.86 2.91 20.85
N SER A 43 -13.32 3.21 22.06
CA SER A 43 -12.70 2.81 23.33
C SER A 43 -12.91 1.33 23.65
N ASN A 44 -13.44 0.55 22.71
CA ASN A 44 -13.67 -0.88 22.82
C ASN A 44 -13.05 -1.56 21.59
N VAL A 45 -11.85 -2.13 21.76
CA VAL A 45 -11.27 -3.05 20.78
C VAL A 45 -11.96 -4.39 20.96
N GLN A 46 -13.18 -4.51 20.41
CA GLN A 46 -13.72 -5.83 20.09
C GLN A 46 -13.10 -6.29 18.77
N LEU A 47 -12.78 -7.59 18.70
CA LEU A 47 -12.25 -8.25 17.51
C LEU A 47 -13.07 -7.82 16.28
N ILE A 48 -12.40 -7.67 15.12
CA ILE A 48 -13.08 -7.41 13.83
C ILE A 48 -13.81 -8.69 13.42
N GLU A 49 -14.86 -9.06 14.13
CA GLU A 49 -15.72 -10.20 13.82
C GLU A 49 -17.03 -9.69 13.23
N GLY A 50 -17.18 -9.90 11.91
CA GLY A 50 -18.40 -10.28 11.18
C GLY A 50 -19.65 -9.40 11.19
N GLU A 51 -19.96 -8.67 12.27
CA GLU A 51 -21.25 -8.00 12.50
C GLU A 51 -21.13 -6.47 12.31
N GLU A 52 -20.09 -5.82 12.84
CA GLU A 52 -19.92 -4.35 12.72
C GLU A 52 -19.69 -3.89 11.27
N SER A 53 -19.15 -4.76 10.41
CA SER A 53 -19.01 -4.45 8.99
C SER A 53 -20.38 -4.34 8.32
N LYS A 54 -21.38 -5.14 8.71
CA LYS A 54 -22.70 -5.19 8.06
C LYS A 54 -23.52 -3.90 8.26
N GLU A 55 -23.28 -3.16 9.33
CA GLU A 55 -24.01 -1.90 9.62
C GLU A 55 -23.49 -0.70 8.82
N LEU A 56 -22.33 -0.78 8.19
CA LEU A 56 -21.69 0.33 7.49
C LEU A 56 -22.16 0.53 6.03
N TYR A 57 -23.11 -0.28 5.53
CA TYR A 57 -23.44 -0.32 4.10
C TYR A 57 -24.87 0.14 3.76
N PRO A 58 -25.03 1.11 2.84
CA PRO A 58 -26.23 1.18 2.01
C PRO A 58 -26.31 -0.13 1.20
N ARG A 59 -27.39 -0.90 1.39
CA ARG A 59 -27.58 -2.22 0.78
C ARG A 59 -27.62 -2.20 -0.75
N ASP A 60 -27.82 -1.02 -1.35
CA ASP A 60 -28.00 -0.82 -2.79
C ASP A 60 -26.87 -0.01 -3.45
N ALA A 61 -25.76 0.24 -2.75
CA ALA A 61 -24.64 0.99 -3.32
C ALA A 61 -23.80 0.12 -4.28
N GLN A 62 -23.68 0.57 -5.54
CA GLN A 62 -22.75 -0.01 -6.50
C GLN A 62 -21.34 0.58 -6.29
N TYR A 63 -20.44 -0.23 -5.75
CA TYR A 63 -19.04 0.14 -5.57
C TYR A 63 -18.20 -0.28 -6.77
N ALA A 64 -17.20 0.54 -7.11
CA ALA A 64 -16.10 0.10 -7.95
C ALA A 64 -15.37 -1.10 -7.30
N GLY A 65 -14.69 -1.93 -8.11
CA GLY A 65 -13.93 -3.06 -7.58
C GLY A 65 -12.80 -2.59 -6.66
N PHE A 66 -12.72 -3.15 -5.44
CA PHE A 66 -11.69 -2.81 -4.46
C PHE A 66 -11.19 -4.03 -3.70
N ASN A 67 -9.97 -3.89 -3.19
CA ASN A 67 -9.36 -4.74 -2.17
C ASN A 67 -8.81 -3.82 -1.09
N MET A 68 -9.03 -4.19 0.17
CA MET A 68 -8.64 -3.41 1.34
C MET A 68 -7.99 -4.32 2.38
N LEU A 69 -6.95 -3.79 3.02
CA LEU A 69 -6.35 -4.35 4.21
C LEU A 69 -6.79 -3.52 5.41
N LEU A 70 -7.55 -4.12 6.31
CA LEU A 70 -7.92 -3.52 7.58
C LEU A 70 -6.95 -4.00 8.65
N LEU A 71 -6.46 -3.08 9.47
CA LEU A 71 -5.47 -3.32 10.51
C LEU A 71 -5.99 -2.75 11.83
N ALA A 72 -5.96 -3.57 12.88
CA ALA A 72 -6.28 -3.14 14.23
C ALA A 72 -5.14 -3.49 15.18
N PRO A 73 -4.69 -2.56 16.04
CA PRO A 73 -3.71 -2.87 17.06
C PRO A 73 -4.30 -3.87 18.06
N VAL A 74 -3.53 -4.89 18.42
CA VAL A 74 -3.92 -5.88 19.42
C VAL A 74 -3.29 -5.47 20.74
N SER A 75 -4.12 -5.17 21.74
CA SER A 75 -3.64 -5.06 23.11
C SER A 75 -3.30 -6.47 23.60
N THR A 76 -2.02 -6.67 23.91
CA THR A 76 -1.56 -7.90 24.57
C THR A 76 -0.96 -7.49 25.91
N ALA A 77 -0.87 -8.40 26.88
CA ALA A 77 -0.15 -8.13 28.13
C ALA A 77 1.36 -7.84 27.90
N SER A 78 1.85 -7.96 26.67
CA SER A 78 3.19 -7.58 26.24
C SER A 78 3.27 -6.07 25.99
N THR A 79 4.45 -5.50 26.22
CA THR A 79 4.78 -4.13 25.81
C THR A 79 5.01 -3.99 24.29
N GLU A 80 4.93 -5.10 23.54
CA GLU A 80 5.07 -5.11 22.08
C GLU A 80 3.76 -4.78 21.35
N LEU A 81 3.84 -3.83 20.43
CA LEU A 81 2.79 -3.55 19.46
C LEU A 81 2.65 -4.71 18.46
N ARG A 82 1.42 -5.14 18.23
CA ARG A 82 1.02 -6.12 17.22
C ARG A 82 -0.25 -5.66 16.53
N TYR A 83 -0.48 -6.16 15.32
CA TYR A 83 -1.70 -5.90 14.57
C TYR A 83 -2.41 -7.21 14.24
N ASP A 84 -3.73 -7.19 14.35
CA ASP A 84 -4.58 -8.13 13.65
C ASP A 84 -5.05 -7.50 12.34
N ALA A 85 -5.38 -8.36 11.39
CA ALA A 85 -5.66 -7.93 10.03
C ALA A 85 -6.76 -8.74 9.35
N SER A 86 -7.61 -8.02 8.62
CA SER A 86 -8.64 -8.59 7.76
C SER A 86 -8.49 -8.08 6.34
N PHE A 87 -8.62 -8.99 5.38
CA PHE A 87 -8.74 -8.67 3.97
C PHE A 87 -10.21 -8.48 3.62
N VAL A 88 -10.54 -7.36 2.97
CA VAL A 88 -11.90 -7.01 2.58
C VAL A 88 -11.94 -6.71 1.08
N THR A 89 -12.89 -7.32 0.38
CA THR A 89 -13.05 -7.17 -1.06
C THR A 89 -14.52 -7.24 -1.44
N ASN A 90 -14.87 -6.58 -2.55
CA ASN A 90 -16.15 -6.81 -3.22
C ASN A 90 -16.06 -7.78 -4.39
N ALA A 91 -14.92 -8.48 -4.57
CA ALA A 91 -14.70 -9.45 -5.64
C ALA A 91 -14.99 -8.90 -7.06
N GLY A 92 -14.76 -7.60 -7.26
CA GLY A 92 -15.02 -6.89 -8.51
C GLY A 92 -16.17 -5.88 -8.38
N ALA A 93 -16.30 -4.99 -9.36
CA ALA A 93 -17.30 -3.93 -9.32
C ALA A 93 -18.72 -4.52 -9.19
N GLY A 94 -19.48 -4.02 -8.21
CA GLY A 94 -20.84 -4.48 -7.91
C GLY A 94 -20.95 -5.87 -7.28
N GLY A 95 -19.84 -6.53 -6.93
CA GLY A 95 -19.89 -7.80 -6.22
C GLY A 95 -20.20 -7.64 -4.73
N ALA A 96 -20.53 -8.75 -4.06
CA ALA A 96 -20.83 -8.76 -2.64
C ALA A 96 -19.57 -8.45 -1.81
N ILE A 97 -19.69 -7.56 -0.84
CA ILE A 97 -18.61 -7.27 0.10
C ILE A 97 -18.42 -8.48 1.02
N SER A 98 -17.18 -8.95 1.09
CA SER A 98 -16.76 -10.05 1.95
C SER A 98 -15.49 -9.68 2.70
N SER A 99 -15.32 -10.25 3.88
CA SER A 99 -14.14 -10.06 4.73
C SER A 99 -13.66 -11.39 5.27
N ARG A 100 -12.34 -11.55 5.38
CA ARG A 100 -11.71 -12.72 6.00
C ARG A 100 -10.45 -12.32 6.75
N PRO A 101 -10.05 -13.06 7.81
CA PRO A 101 -8.73 -12.89 8.39
C PRO A 101 -7.63 -13.22 7.38
N LEU A 102 -6.44 -12.65 7.59
CA LEU A 102 -5.26 -13.05 6.82
C LEU A 102 -4.80 -14.46 7.19
N SER A 103 -4.42 -15.23 6.18
CA SER A 103 -3.70 -16.50 6.36
C SER A 103 -2.29 -16.26 6.91
N ALA A 104 -1.66 -17.28 7.49
CA ALA A 104 -0.28 -17.19 7.98
C ALA A 104 0.71 -16.75 6.89
N ILE A 105 0.50 -17.19 5.64
CA ILE A 105 1.35 -16.81 4.50
C ILE A 105 1.21 -15.31 4.21
N GLU A 106 -0.02 -14.78 4.23
CA GLU A 106 -0.27 -13.35 4.02
C GLU A 106 0.24 -12.48 5.18
N LYS A 107 0.30 -13.02 6.40
CA LYS A 107 0.93 -12.35 7.55
C LYS A 107 2.45 -12.31 7.42
N ALA A 108 3.08 -13.40 6.94
CA ALA A 108 4.51 -13.49 6.69
C ALA A 108 4.98 -12.54 5.58
N GLY A 109 4.20 -12.42 4.51
CA GLY A 109 4.32 -11.33 3.57
C GLY A 109 3.28 -11.45 2.47
N GLY A 110 2.35 -10.50 2.43
CA GLY A 110 1.24 -10.45 1.50
C GLY A 110 1.33 -9.28 0.53
N GLY A 111 0.53 -9.35 -0.53
CA GLY A 111 0.45 -8.28 -1.52
C GLY A 111 -0.76 -8.40 -2.42
N PHE A 112 -1.34 -7.27 -2.79
CA PHE A 112 -2.44 -7.24 -3.76
C PHE A 112 -2.44 -5.96 -4.60
N SER A 113 -3.17 -6.02 -5.71
CA SER A 113 -3.51 -4.87 -6.55
C SER A 113 -5.02 -4.76 -6.69
N ASN A 114 -5.53 -3.95 -7.61
CA ASN A 114 -6.95 -3.85 -7.97
C ASN A 114 -7.46 -5.07 -8.79
N GLY A 115 -6.72 -6.18 -8.82
CA GLY A 115 -7.18 -7.41 -9.45
C GLY A 115 -8.35 -8.00 -8.68
N ILE A 116 -9.19 -8.78 -9.37
CA ILE A 116 -10.33 -9.44 -8.71
C ILE A 116 -9.79 -10.60 -7.88
N ASP A 117 -10.03 -10.56 -6.58
CA ASP A 117 -9.65 -11.64 -5.66
C ASP A 117 -10.35 -12.95 -6.06
N GLY A 118 -9.62 -14.07 -5.98
CA GLY A 118 -10.09 -15.39 -6.44
C GLY A 118 -10.34 -15.55 -7.94
N LYS A 119 -10.11 -14.52 -8.77
CA LYS A 119 -10.26 -14.57 -10.24
C LYS A 119 -8.98 -14.12 -10.96
N GLY A 120 -7.83 -14.66 -10.53
CA GLY A 120 -6.53 -14.43 -11.17
C GLY A 120 -5.89 -13.06 -10.88
N GLY A 121 -6.43 -12.25 -9.96
CA GLY A 121 -5.82 -10.99 -9.56
C GLY A 121 -4.43 -11.15 -8.94
N SER A 122 -4.20 -12.25 -8.21
CA SER A 122 -2.91 -12.63 -7.65
C SER A 122 -1.90 -13.04 -8.72
N GLU A 123 -2.35 -13.53 -9.88
CA GLU A 123 -1.51 -14.02 -10.99
C GLU A 123 -0.96 -12.87 -11.86
N TRP A 124 -1.34 -11.63 -11.58
CA TRP A 124 -0.87 -10.47 -12.33
C TRP A 124 0.66 -10.35 -12.23
N PRO A 125 1.38 -10.12 -13.34
CA PRO A 125 2.85 -10.12 -13.34
C PRO A 125 3.48 -9.20 -12.30
N LYS A 126 2.90 -8.01 -12.10
CA LYS A 126 3.39 -7.06 -11.09
C LYS A 126 3.21 -7.52 -9.65
N VAL A 127 2.16 -8.31 -9.39
CA VAL A 127 1.88 -8.86 -8.06
C VAL A 127 2.88 -9.97 -7.79
N GLN A 128 3.03 -10.92 -8.72
CA GLN A 128 4.00 -12.01 -8.60
C GLN A 128 5.44 -11.50 -8.45
N HIS A 129 5.87 -10.60 -9.34
CA HIS A 129 7.21 -10.03 -9.27
C HIS A 129 7.44 -9.24 -7.98
N GLY A 130 6.51 -8.33 -7.62
CA GLY A 130 6.67 -7.53 -6.43
C GLY A 130 6.60 -8.35 -5.13
N MET A 131 5.81 -9.42 -5.10
CA MET A 131 5.79 -10.37 -3.98
C MET A 131 7.14 -11.08 -3.82
N GLN A 132 7.75 -11.52 -4.93
CA GLN A 132 9.06 -12.15 -4.92
C GLN A 132 10.14 -11.18 -4.39
N GLU A 133 10.20 -9.96 -4.90
CA GLU A 133 11.17 -8.95 -4.46
C GLU A 133 10.93 -8.50 -3.02
N PHE A 134 9.67 -8.40 -2.59
CA PHE A 134 9.32 -8.06 -1.22
C PHE A 134 9.77 -9.14 -0.24
N GLN A 135 9.51 -10.41 -0.55
CA GLN A 135 9.99 -11.55 0.26
C GLN A 135 11.52 -11.60 0.32
N ALA A 136 12.20 -11.34 -0.80
CA ALA A 136 13.66 -11.25 -0.82
C ALA A 136 14.18 -10.10 0.07
N ALA A 137 13.52 -8.93 0.06
CA ALA A 137 13.88 -7.81 0.93
C ALA A 137 13.71 -8.16 2.42
N LEU A 138 12.63 -8.86 2.80
CA LEU A 138 12.42 -9.32 4.17
C LEU A 138 13.49 -10.31 4.63
N GLN A 139 13.88 -11.24 3.74
CA GLN A 139 14.94 -12.22 4.02
C GLN A 139 16.30 -11.55 4.19
N SER A 140 16.68 -10.64 3.29
CA SER A 140 17.93 -9.87 3.41
C SER A 140 17.98 -9.05 4.69
N GLN A 141 16.86 -8.45 5.12
CA GLN A 141 16.85 -7.72 6.40
C GLN A 141 17.18 -8.63 7.59
N SER A 142 16.65 -9.86 7.58
CA SER A 142 16.88 -10.82 8.64
C SER A 142 18.27 -11.46 8.62
N LEU A 143 18.89 -11.60 7.44
CA LEU A 143 20.17 -12.30 7.27
C LEU A 143 21.36 -11.35 7.28
N ASP A 144 21.26 -10.23 6.56
CA ASP A 144 22.36 -9.30 6.29
C ASP A 144 22.40 -8.14 7.31
N ALA A 145 21.44 -8.11 8.25
CA ALA A 145 21.29 -7.10 9.30
C ALA A 145 21.37 -5.66 8.76
N LEU A 146 20.67 -5.39 7.65
CA LEU A 146 20.72 -4.08 7.00
C LEU A 146 20.27 -2.99 7.96
N THR A 147 20.86 -1.81 7.80
CA THR A 147 20.36 -0.61 8.46
C THR A 147 18.93 -0.30 7.98
N GLU A 148 18.14 0.38 8.82
CA GLU A 148 16.77 0.77 8.43
C GLU A 148 16.74 1.59 7.13
N ALA A 149 17.79 2.37 6.86
CA ALA A 149 17.92 3.16 5.63
C ALA A 149 18.15 2.27 4.39
N GLU A 150 19.05 1.29 4.47
CA GLU A 150 19.29 0.31 3.40
C GLU A 150 18.05 -0.53 3.13
N PHE A 151 17.39 -1.00 4.19
CA PHE A 151 16.14 -1.75 4.08
C PHE A 151 15.04 -0.91 3.43
N THR A 152 14.87 0.34 3.87
CA THR A 152 13.91 1.28 3.27
C THR A 152 14.22 1.50 1.78
N ASN A 153 15.49 1.64 1.40
CA ASN A 153 15.87 1.79 0.00
C ASN A 153 15.51 0.54 -0.82
N ARG A 154 15.76 -0.66 -0.29
CA ARG A 154 15.36 -1.92 -0.93
C ARG A 154 13.84 -2.00 -1.12
N LEU A 155 13.07 -1.56 -0.13
CA LEU A 155 11.61 -1.47 -0.21
C LEU A 155 11.13 -0.45 -1.25
N PHE A 156 11.89 0.61 -1.51
CA PHE A 156 11.56 1.52 -2.61
C PHE A 156 12.00 0.99 -3.97
N GLU A 157 13.12 0.28 -4.06
CA GLU A 157 13.60 -0.33 -5.31
C GLU A 157 12.54 -1.26 -5.91
N LEU A 158 11.91 -2.13 -5.11
CA LEU A 158 10.84 -3.01 -5.60
C LEU A 158 9.64 -2.22 -6.17
N LEU A 159 9.37 -1.02 -5.65
CA LEU A 159 8.30 -0.14 -6.13
C LEU A 159 8.63 0.58 -7.44
N THR A 160 9.87 0.47 -7.94
CA THR A 160 10.29 1.06 -9.22
C THR A 160 10.18 0.10 -10.40
N TRP A 161 9.82 -1.16 -10.16
CA TRP A 161 9.81 -2.17 -11.20
C TRP A 161 8.84 -1.84 -12.33
N LYS A 162 9.34 -1.99 -13.55
CA LYS A 162 8.62 -1.76 -14.80
C LYS A 162 8.65 -3.00 -15.67
N CYS A 163 7.50 -3.32 -16.26
CA CYS A 163 7.47 -4.27 -17.37
C CYS A 163 8.32 -3.68 -18.53
N PRO A 164 9.18 -4.48 -19.19
CA PRO A 164 9.94 -4.00 -20.36
C PRO A 164 9.04 -3.52 -21.50
N ALA A 165 7.86 -4.12 -21.65
CA ALA A 165 6.86 -3.66 -22.61
C ALA A 165 6.15 -2.41 -22.07
N PRO A 166 6.10 -1.30 -22.83
CA PRO A 166 5.45 -0.08 -22.39
C PRO A 166 3.93 -0.30 -22.27
N VAL A 167 3.32 0.40 -21.31
CA VAL A 167 1.86 0.41 -21.16
C VAL A 167 1.28 1.35 -22.23
N THR A 168 0.51 0.76 -23.13
CA THR A 168 -0.24 1.44 -24.20
C THR A 168 -1.74 1.43 -23.94
N THR A 169 -2.22 0.45 -23.16
CA THR A 169 -3.64 0.31 -22.82
C THR A 169 -3.85 0.15 -21.31
N ARG A 170 -5.06 0.49 -20.83
CA ARG A 170 -5.37 0.42 -19.38
C ARG A 170 -5.29 -1.00 -18.82
N SER A 171 -5.57 -2.02 -19.62
CA SER A 171 -5.49 -3.43 -19.19
C SER A 171 -4.05 -3.87 -18.88
N GLU A 172 -3.05 -3.25 -19.52
CA GLU A 172 -1.62 -3.53 -19.30
C GLU A 172 -1.08 -2.97 -17.99
N LEU A 173 -1.84 -2.10 -17.28
CA LEU A 173 -1.48 -1.63 -15.93
C LEU A 173 -1.36 -2.76 -14.90
N ARG A 174 -1.85 -3.97 -15.23
CA ARG A 174 -1.65 -5.19 -14.44
C ARG A 174 -0.23 -5.75 -14.53
N ASN A 175 0.56 -5.30 -15.50
CA ASN A 175 1.87 -5.86 -15.79
C ASN A 175 3.03 -5.10 -15.14
N THR A 176 2.81 -3.93 -14.54
CA THR A 176 3.88 -3.05 -14.05
C THR A 176 3.59 -2.48 -12.66
N VAL A 177 4.60 -2.33 -11.80
CA VAL A 177 4.47 -1.74 -10.45
C VAL A 177 4.51 -0.22 -10.52
N GLU A 178 5.60 0.32 -11.09
CA GLU A 178 5.72 1.72 -11.47
C GLU A 178 5.09 1.91 -12.86
N VAL A 179 4.26 2.93 -12.99
CA VAL A 179 3.64 3.34 -14.24
C VAL A 179 4.33 4.63 -14.68
N ALA A 180 5.11 4.57 -15.76
CA ALA A 180 5.65 5.76 -16.41
C ALA A 180 4.50 6.67 -16.90
N PRO A 181 4.71 7.97 -17.08
CA PRO A 181 3.67 8.89 -17.52
C PRO A 181 3.09 8.49 -18.90
N ILE A 182 1.77 8.33 -18.97
CA ILE A 182 1.00 8.02 -20.19
C ILE A 182 -0.01 9.14 -20.42
N PRO A 183 -0.13 9.71 -21.63
CA PRO A 183 -1.13 10.73 -21.92
C PRO A 183 -2.57 10.17 -21.78
N ILE A 184 -3.45 10.89 -21.09
CA ILE A 184 -4.84 10.44 -20.83
C ILE A 184 -5.75 10.68 -22.05
N THR A 185 -5.49 11.72 -22.84
CA THR A 185 -6.16 11.98 -24.13
C THR A 185 -5.16 12.63 -25.09
N LEU A 186 -5.39 12.51 -26.40
CA LEU A 186 -4.56 13.16 -27.43
C LEU A 186 -4.57 14.69 -27.32
N GLU A 187 -5.62 15.29 -26.74
CA GLU A 187 -5.82 16.75 -26.67
C GLU A 187 -5.47 17.35 -25.29
N SER A 188 -5.14 16.54 -24.28
CA SER A 188 -4.79 17.03 -22.95
C SER A 188 -3.30 16.89 -22.64
N THR A 189 -2.71 17.90 -22.00
CA THR A 189 -1.38 17.81 -21.37
C THR A 189 -1.37 16.98 -20.07
N LYS A 190 -2.43 16.22 -19.80
CA LYS A 190 -2.61 15.45 -18.56
C LYS A 190 -2.03 14.04 -18.72
N PHE A 191 -1.16 13.68 -17.79
CA PHE A 191 -0.53 12.37 -17.77
C PHE A 191 -1.09 11.52 -16.62
N TYR A 192 -1.21 10.23 -16.85
CA TYR A 192 -1.44 9.22 -15.83
C TYR A 192 -0.13 8.52 -15.53
N GLY A 193 0.23 8.38 -14.26
CA GLY A 193 1.45 7.67 -13.88
C GLY A 193 1.56 7.51 -12.38
N THR A 194 2.60 6.81 -11.94
CA THR A 194 2.90 6.66 -10.51
C THR A 194 3.37 7.99 -9.96
N ARG A 195 2.54 8.67 -9.16
CA ARG A 195 2.95 9.93 -8.55
C ARG A 195 3.77 9.68 -7.30
N LEU A 196 3.29 8.80 -6.42
CA LEU A 196 3.87 8.58 -5.10
C LEU A 196 4.17 7.09 -4.89
N SER A 197 5.27 6.84 -4.19
CA SER A 197 5.57 5.57 -3.53
C SER A 197 5.68 5.84 -2.03
N THR A 198 5.12 4.96 -1.21
CA THR A 198 5.13 5.11 0.25
C THR A 198 5.67 3.82 0.88
N VAL A 199 6.47 3.98 1.92
CA VAL A 199 6.92 2.92 2.82
C VAL A 199 6.57 3.33 4.24
N VAL A 200 5.94 2.43 4.99
CA VAL A 200 5.62 2.60 6.40
C VAL A 200 6.25 1.45 7.18
N LEU A 201 7.11 1.79 8.13
CA LEU A 201 7.73 0.85 9.06
C LEU A 201 7.22 1.18 10.46
N ILE A 202 6.55 0.23 11.11
CA ILE A 202 6.14 0.36 12.51
C ILE A 202 6.91 -0.70 13.28
N ARG A 203 7.78 -0.26 14.19
CA ARG A 203 8.55 -1.14 15.08
C ARG A 203 7.65 -1.75 16.15
N ARG A 204 8.08 -2.83 16.77
CA ARG A 204 7.34 -3.45 17.89
C ARG A 204 7.24 -2.56 19.13
N ASP A 205 8.14 -1.59 19.28
CA ASP A 205 8.12 -0.61 20.38
C ASP A 205 7.29 0.65 20.07
N GLY A 206 6.57 0.65 18.93
CA GLY A 206 5.70 1.73 18.51
C GLY A 206 6.39 2.89 17.79
N HIS A 207 7.71 2.86 17.54
CA HIS A 207 8.33 3.85 16.65
C HIS A 207 7.88 3.63 15.20
N VAL A 208 7.50 4.72 14.54
CA VAL A 208 7.03 4.73 13.16
C VAL A 208 7.96 5.55 12.29
N SER A 209 8.34 4.99 11.16
CA SER A 209 8.96 5.69 10.03
C SER A 209 7.97 5.68 8.86
N PHE A 210 7.38 6.82 8.54
CA PHE A 210 6.58 7.03 7.34
C PHE A 210 7.43 7.75 6.30
N ILE A 211 7.68 7.12 5.17
CA ILE A 211 8.50 7.66 4.09
C ILE A 211 7.69 7.70 2.80
N GLU A 212 7.68 8.84 2.12
CA GLU A 212 7.01 9.01 0.83
C GLU A 212 7.95 9.67 -0.18
N ARG A 213 8.01 9.12 -1.39
CA ARG A 213 8.78 9.67 -2.51
C ARG A 213 7.83 10.06 -3.63
N ASP A 214 7.99 11.28 -4.15
CA ASP A 214 7.45 11.58 -5.47
C ASP A 214 8.26 10.81 -6.52
N ILE A 215 7.58 10.21 -7.49
CA ILE A 215 8.20 9.48 -8.60
C ILE A 215 8.09 10.33 -9.86
N TRP A 216 6.87 10.75 -10.21
CA TRP A 216 6.60 11.64 -11.34
C TRP A 216 5.78 12.84 -10.90
N LYS A 217 6.20 14.04 -11.31
CA LYS A 217 5.52 15.30 -11.00
C LYS A 217 5.49 16.20 -12.23
N GLU A 218 4.48 17.05 -12.32
CA GLU A 218 4.45 18.13 -13.29
C GLU A 218 5.20 19.35 -12.73
N VAL A 219 6.23 19.79 -13.46
CA VAL A 219 7.05 20.96 -13.17
C VAL A 219 7.06 21.84 -14.43
N ASN A 220 6.57 23.08 -14.31
CA ASN A 220 6.50 24.03 -15.44
C ASN A 220 5.80 23.47 -16.70
N GLY A 221 4.74 22.67 -16.51
CA GLY A 221 3.98 22.06 -17.61
C GLY A 221 4.64 20.82 -18.23
N MET A 222 5.79 20.37 -17.72
CA MET A 222 6.45 19.14 -18.15
C MET A 222 6.39 18.09 -17.05
N VAL A 223 6.21 16.82 -17.42
CA VAL A 223 6.26 15.72 -16.46
C VAL A 223 7.70 15.24 -16.32
N GLU A 224 8.22 15.35 -15.12
CA GLU A 224 9.60 15.03 -14.78
C GLU A 224 9.66 13.94 -13.71
N ARG A 225 10.73 13.14 -13.76
CA ARG A 225 11.02 12.18 -12.70
C ARG A 225 11.64 12.91 -11.53
N MET A 226 11.08 12.75 -10.34
CA MET A 226 11.58 13.42 -9.16
C MET A 226 12.83 12.69 -8.62
N PRO A 227 13.84 13.43 -8.14
CA PRO A 227 15.00 12.83 -7.49
C PRO A 227 14.63 12.22 -6.14
N ALA A 228 15.47 11.32 -5.63
CA ALA A 228 15.31 10.74 -4.29
C ALA A 228 15.28 11.80 -3.17
N SER A 229 15.89 12.97 -3.39
CA SER A 229 15.83 14.11 -2.47
C SER A 229 14.43 14.74 -2.31
N SER A 230 13.46 14.36 -3.17
CA SER A 230 12.04 14.73 -2.98
C SER A 230 11.34 13.95 -1.86
N GLU A 231 12.05 13.00 -1.25
CA GLU A 231 11.59 12.19 -0.13
C GLU A 231 11.10 13.05 1.04
N ARG A 232 9.95 12.66 1.59
CA ARG A 232 9.43 13.17 2.85
C ARG A 232 9.45 12.03 3.85
N LYS A 233 10.18 12.22 4.96
CA LYS A 233 10.27 11.26 6.07
C LYS A 233 9.68 11.89 7.33
N PHE A 234 8.75 11.16 7.95
CA PHE A 234 8.14 11.52 9.22
C PHE A 234 8.41 10.40 10.21
N ASN A 235 8.97 10.76 11.37
CA ASN A 235 9.22 9.83 12.46
C ASN A 235 8.39 10.24 13.68
N PHE A 236 7.65 9.31 14.24
CA PHE A 236 6.84 9.55 15.44
C PHE A 236 6.67 8.25 16.23
N LYS A 237 6.13 8.35 17.45
CA LYS A 237 5.92 7.19 18.33
C LYS A 237 4.44 7.02 18.64
N LEU A 238 3.93 5.80 18.47
CA LEU A 238 2.58 5.42 18.88
C LEU A 238 2.53 5.21 20.39
N HIS A 239 1.46 5.68 21.02
CA HIS A 239 1.17 5.36 22.41
C HIS A 239 0.59 3.96 22.48
N ILE A 240 1.37 3.02 23.02
CA ILE A 240 0.90 1.67 23.32
C ILE A 240 0.07 1.79 24.59
N VAL A 241 -1.26 1.77 24.45
CA VAL A 241 -2.17 1.74 25.60
C VAL A 241 -2.18 0.30 26.11
N THR A 242 -1.48 0.08 27.22
CA THR A 242 -1.53 -1.15 28.02
C THR A 242 -2.86 -1.27 28.74
#